data_AF-A0A645F694-F1
#
_entry.id   AF-A0A645F694-F1
#
_cell.length_a   1.000
_cell.length_b   1.000
_cell.length_c   1.000
_cell.angle_alpha   90.00
_cell.angle_beta   90.00
_cell.angle_gamma   90.00
#
_symmetry.space_group_name_H-M   'P 1'
#
loop_
_entity.id
_entity.type
_entity.pdbx_description
1 polymer ?
#
loop_
_entity_poly.entity_id
_entity_poly.type
_entity_poly.pdbx_seq_one_letter_code
_entity_poly.pdbx_strand_id
1 'polypeptide(L)'
;MITRQDDITILQVKDYIKQPKPNGYRSLHLIVEVPIFLSHSKELMRVEVQLRTIAMDLWSSIEHQLQYKRGTANAQTLRTELKECAESIAYLDLRMQAIMRHIEED
;
A
#
# COMPACT_ATOMS: atom_id res chain seq x y z
N MET A 1 5.01 2.03 -15.67
CA MET A 1 3.73 2.51 -16.23
C MET A 1 3.44 3.94 -15.75
N ILE A 2 3.38 4.22 -14.43
CA ILE A 2 3.32 5.60 -13.88
C ILE A 2 4.61 6.40 -14.16
N THR A 3 5.78 5.79 -13.95
CA THR A 3 7.08 6.46 -14.06
C THR A 3 7.54 6.74 -15.50
N ARG A 4 6.73 6.35 -16.49
CA ARG A 4 7.05 6.49 -17.93
C ARG A 4 6.23 7.61 -18.59
N GLN A 5 5.30 8.22 -17.85
CA GLN A 5 4.52 9.35 -18.32
C GLN A 5 5.40 10.60 -18.24
N ASP A 6 5.34 11.43 -19.28
CA ASP A 6 6.15 12.64 -19.43
C ASP A 6 5.64 13.82 -18.59
N ASP A 7 4.40 13.72 -18.10
CA ASP A 7 3.73 14.71 -17.25
C ASP A 7 3.75 14.36 -15.75
N ILE A 8 4.35 13.24 -15.34
CA ILE A 8 4.46 12.84 -13.93
C ILE A 8 5.92 12.84 -13.48
N THR A 9 6.22 13.61 -12.42
CA THR A 9 7.53 13.59 -11.76
C THR A 9 7.45 12.87 -10.42
N ILE A 10 8.31 11.88 -10.18
CA ILE A 10 8.38 11.21 -8.88
C ILE A 10 9.27 12.02 -7.94
N LEU A 11 8.71 12.45 -6.81
CA LEU A 11 9.44 13.16 -5.77
C LEU A 11 10.00 12.19 -4.72
N GLN A 12 9.23 11.16 -4.35
CA GLN A 12 9.65 10.20 -3.32
C GLN A 12 9.00 8.83 -3.53
N VAL A 13 9.76 7.78 -3.20
CA VAL A 13 9.26 6.39 -3.15
C VAL A 13 9.47 5.85 -1.74
N LYS A 14 8.42 5.32 -1.12
CA LYS A 14 8.50 4.58 0.16
C LYS A 14 7.94 3.19 -0.05
N ASP A 15 8.83 2.19 -0.03
CA ASP A 15 8.47 0.81 -0.28
C ASP A 15 8.28 0.03 1.04
N TYR A 16 7.04 0.04 1.55
CA TYR A 16 6.67 -0.77 2.71
C TYR A 16 6.32 -2.21 2.34
N ILE A 17 6.35 -2.60 1.07
CA ILE A 17 6.20 -4.01 0.67
C ILE A 17 7.52 -4.73 0.95
N LYS A 18 8.65 -4.12 0.55
CA LYS A 18 10.00 -4.62 0.80
C LYS A 18 10.44 -4.40 2.25
N GLN A 19 10.10 -3.26 2.85
CA GLN A 19 10.41 -2.93 4.25
C GLN A 19 9.12 -2.64 5.03
N PRO A 20 8.37 -3.69 5.44
CA PRO A 20 7.13 -3.51 6.17
C PRO A 20 7.33 -2.77 7.48
N LYS A 21 6.32 -2.01 7.91
CA LYS A 21 6.35 -1.35 9.22
C LYS A 21 6.28 -2.40 10.35
N PRO A 22 6.69 -2.05 11.58
CA PRO A 22 6.70 -2.99 12.70
C PRO A 22 5.34 -3.63 13.03
N ASN A 23 4.23 -2.96 12.69
CA ASN A 23 2.87 -3.45 12.87
C ASN A 23 2.40 -4.42 11.77
N GLY A 24 3.22 -4.67 10.73
CA GLY A 24 2.87 -5.52 9.59
C GLY A 24 2.34 -4.78 8.36
N TYR A 25 2.19 -3.45 8.44
CA TYR A 25 1.68 -2.65 7.32
C TYR A 25 2.55 -2.73 6.07
N ARG A 26 1.92 -2.97 4.92
CA ARG A 26 2.53 -3.07 3.60
C ARG A 26 1.77 -2.22 2.58
N SER A 27 2.49 -1.42 1.80
CA SER A 27 2.01 -0.64 0.66
C SER A 27 3.21 0.00 -0.03
N LEU A 28 3.12 0.25 -1.33
CA LEU A 28 4.10 1.08 -2.04
C LEU A 28 3.54 2.50 -2.14
N HIS A 29 4.21 3.47 -1.52
CA HIS A 29 3.81 4.88 -1.56
C HIS A 29 4.70 5.64 -2.54
N LEU A 30 4.07 6.34 -3.46
CA LEU A 30 4.71 7.22 -4.42
C LEU A 30 4.22 8.64 -4.15
N ILE A 31 5.14 9.55 -3.85
CA ILE A 31 4.83 10.99 -3.87
C ILE A 31 5.23 11.49 -5.25
N VAL A 32 4.24 11.94 -6.01
CA VAL A 32 4.41 12.42 -7.37
C VAL A 32 3.95 13.87 -7.48
N GLU A 33 4.45 14.54 -8.50
CA GLU A 33 4.03 15.87 -8.90
C GLU A 33 3.39 15.78 -10.29
N VAL A 34 2.18 16.32 -10.41
CA VAL A 34 1.38 16.28 -11.64
C VAL A 34 0.85 17.68 -11.97
N PRO A 35 0.76 18.05 -13.26
CA PRO A 35 0.20 19.32 -13.66
C PRO A 35 -1.32 19.31 -13.55
N ILE A 36 -1.87 20.30 -12.86
CA ILE A 36 -3.29 20.66 -12.92
C ILE A 36 -3.45 21.93 -13.77
N PHE A 37 -4.49 21.94 -14.59
CA PHE A 37 -4.82 23.08 -15.45
C PHE A 37 -6.04 23.77 -14.88
N LEU A 38 -5.82 24.95 -14.31
CA LEU A 38 -6.86 25.86 -13.81
C LEU A 38 -7.25 26.84 -14.93
N SER A 39 -8.35 27.58 -14.73
CA SER A 39 -8.87 28.52 -15.74
C SER A 39 -7.86 29.58 -16.22
N HIS A 40 -6.86 29.90 -15.40
CA HIS A 40 -5.86 30.95 -15.68
C HIS A 40 -4.41 30.54 -15.44
N SER A 41 -4.15 29.33 -14.92
CA SER A 41 -2.79 28.90 -14.57
C SER A 41 -2.62 27.40 -14.74
N LYS A 42 -1.38 26.98 -15.00
CA LYS A 42 -0.93 25.60 -14.86
C LYS A 42 -0.14 25.52 -13.57
N GLU A 43 -0.56 24.65 -12.66
CA GLU A 43 0.11 24.47 -11.36
C GLU A 43 0.55 23.02 -11.21
N LEU A 44 1.71 22.82 -10.61
CA LEU A 44 2.22 21.49 -10.30
C LEU A 44 1.79 21.13 -8.88
N MET A 45 0.97 20.08 -8.75
CA MET A 45 0.42 19.65 -7.48
C MET A 45 1.00 18.32 -7.04
N ARG A 46 1.28 18.20 -5.75
CA ARG A 46 1.78 16.97 -5.13
C ARG A 46 0.62 16.03 -4.82
N VAL A 47 0.77 14.78 -5.24
CA VAL A 47 -0.19 13.70 -5.02
C VAL A 47 0.52 12.51 -4.40
N GLU A 48 -0.09 11.88 -3.39
CA GLU A 48 0.37 10.59 -2.88
C GLU A 48 -0.45 9.47 -3.53
N VAL A 49 0.26 8.57 -4.21
CA VAL A 49 -0.32 7.36 -4.81
C VAL A 49 0.10 6.16 -3.96
N GLN A 50 -0.87 5.42 -3.45
CA GLN A 50 -0.64 4.21 -2.67
C GLN A 50 -1.06 2.99 -3.46
N LEU A 51 -0.09 2.13 -3.79
CA LEU A 51 -0.32 0.88 -4.49
C LEU A 51 -0.37 -0.27 -3.48
N ARG A 52 -1.41 -1.10 -3.58
CA ARG A 52 -1.71 -2.20 -2.67
C ARG A 52 -2.36 -3.36 -3.42
N THR A 53 -2.16 -4.59 -2.93
CA THR A 53 -3.02 -5.73 -3.28
C THR A 53 -4.35 -5.60 -2.54
N ILE A 54 -5.37 -6.33 -2.98
CA ILE A 54 -6.68 -6.37 -2.31
C ILE A 54 -6.52 -6.81 -0.85
N ALA A 55 -5.67 -7.80 -0.59
CA ALA A 55 -5.45 -8.32 0.76
C ALA A 55 -4.72 -7.30 1.66
N MET A 56 -3.75 -6.54 1.13
CA MET A 56 -3.11 -5.44 1.85
C MET A 56 -4.12 -4.35 2.24
N ASP A 57 -5.07 -4.03 1.35
CA ASP A 57 -6.07 -3.00 1.61
C ASP A 57 -7.10 -3.42 2.67
N LEU A 58 -7.56 -4.67 2.61
CA LEU A 58 -8.42 -5.26 3.64
C LEU A 58 -7.73 -5.21 5.01
N TRP A 59 -6.48 -5.66 5.07
CA TRP A 59 -5.70 -5.65 6.31
C TRP A 59 -5.55 -4.24 6.88
N SER A 60 -5.17 -3.27 6.03
CA SER A 60 -4.99 -1.87 6.45
C SER A 60 -6.29 -1.25 6.97
N SER A 61 -7.43 -1.62 6.40
CA SER A 61 -8.74 -1.11 6.83
C SER A 61 -9.10 -1.62 8.24
N ILE A 62 -8.84 -2.89 8.52
CA ILE A 62 -9.08 -3.50 9.84
C ILE A 62 -8.14 -2.89 10.88
N GLU A 63 -6.85 -2.75 10.55
CA GLU A 63 -5.86 -2.17 11.47
C GLU A 63 -6.21 -0.73 11.83
N HIS A 64 -6.64 0.08 10.85
CA HIS A 64 -7.09 1.45 11.09
C HIS A 64 -8.32 1.51 12.00
N GLN A 65 -9.31 0.62 11.80
CA GLN A 65 -10.47 0.53 12.69
C GLN A 65 -10.08 0.15 14.12
N LEU A 66 -9.13 -0.78 14.28
CA LEU A 66 -8.59 -1.18 15.59
C LEU A 66 -7.85 -0.03 16.26
N GLN A 67 -7.05 0.74 15.51
CA GLN A 67 -6.37 1.91 16.02
C GLN A 67 -7.32 3.01 16.50
N TYR A 68 -8.50 3.13 15.89
CA TYR A 68 -9.49 4.16 16.25
C TYR A 68 -10.26 3.81 17.53
N LYS A 69 -10.56 2.53 17.77
CA LYS A 69 -11.31 2.06 18.95
C LYS A 69 -10.44 1.91 20.23
N ARG A 70 -9.47 2.81 20.46
CA ARG A 70 -8.52 2.72 21.60
C ARG A 70 -9.27 2.64 22.94
N GLY A 71 -9.08 1.54 23.68
CA GLY A 71 -9.64 1.36 25.03
C GLY A 71 -10.03 -0.06 25.42
N THR A 72 -9.94 -1.04 24.51
CA THR A 72 -10.26 -2.43 24.82
C THR A 72 -9.06 -3.14 25.46
N ALA A 73 -9.30 -3.90 26.54
CA ALA A 73 -8.28 -4.69 27.24
C ALA A 73 -7.54 -5.70 26.32
N ASN A 74 -8.14 -6.06 25.17
CA ASN A 74 -7.60 -7.02 24.20
C ASN A 74 -6.81 -6.38 23.04
N ALA A 75 -6.59 -5.06 23.04
CA ALA A 75 -5.98 -4.36 21.91
C ALA A 75 -4.57 -4.86 21.57
N GLN A 76 -3.79 -5.31 22.55
CA GLN A 76 -2.43 -5.81 22.31
C GLN A 76 -2.43 -7.18 21.63
N THR A 77 -3.27 -8.12 22.07
CA THR A 77 -3.41 -9.45 21.45
C THR A 77 -3.87 -9.33 20.00
N LEU A 78 -4.87 -8.49 19.74
CA LEU A 78 -5.39 -8.24 18.39
C LEU A 78 -4.33 -7.63 17.45
N ARG A 79 -3.41 -6.79 17.98
CA ARG A 79 -2.29 -6.26 17.19
C ARG A 79 -1.29 -7.35 16.79
N THR A 80 -1.02 -8.28 17.70
CA THR A 80 -0.16 -9.44 17.40
C THR A 80 -0.80 -10.32 16.33
N GLU A 81 -2.07 -10.67 16.49
CA GLU A 81 -2.81 -11.46 15.49
C GLU A 81 -2.88 -10.76 14.13
N LEU A 82 -3.14 -9.44 14.11
CA LEU A 82 -3.11 -8.69 12.86
C LEU A 82 -1.73 -8.74 12.20
N LYS A 83 -0.65 -8.62 12.96
CA LYS A 83 0.69 -8.72 12.41
C LYS A 83 0.93 -10.09 11.77
N GLU A 84 0.53 -11.18 12.42
CA GLU A 84 0.64 -12.55 11.88
C GLU A 84 -0.21 -12.73 10.61
N CYS A 85 -1.42 -12.17 10.59
CA CYS A 85 -2.26 -12.13 9.40
C CYS A 85 -1.57 -11.38 8.26
N ALA A 86 -0.87 -10.27 8.52
CA ALA A 86 -0.15 -9.51 7.49
C ALA A 86 0.98 -10.34 6.85
N GLU A 87 1.68 -11.14 7.66
CA GLU A 87 2.72 -12.05 7.18
C GLU A 87 2.13 -13.18 6.33
N SER A 88 1.02 -13.76 6.79
CA SER A 88 0.30 -14.81 6.05
C SER A 88 -0.26 -14.32 4.72
N ILE A 89 -0.83 -13.10 4.69
CA ILE A 89 -1.30 -12.44 3.47
C ILE A 89 -0.16 -12.28 2.47
N ALA A 90 0.99 -11.78 2.92
CA ALA A 90 2.13 -11.58 2.03
C ALA A 90 2.65 -12.89 1.43
N TYR A 91 2.65 -13.97 2.22
CA TYR A 91 3.01 -15.30 1.73
C TYR A 91 1.99 -15.82 0.68
N LEU A 92 0.69 -15.66 0.94
CA LEU A 92 -0.38 -16.03 0.02
C LEU A 92 -0.30 -15.24 -1.29
N ASP A 93 -0.12 -13.92 -1.23
CA ASP A 93 0.01 -13.06 -2.40
C ASP A 93 1.17 -13.52 -3.30
N LEU A 94 2.34 -13.83 -2.73
CA LEU A 94 3.50 -14.33 -3.48
C LEU A 94 3.23 -15.69 -4.13
N ARG A 95 2.53 -16.59 -3.43
CA ARG A 95 2.15 -17.90 -3.99
C ARG A 95 1.16 -17.76 -5.14
N MET A 96 0.13 -16.93 -4.98
CA MET A 96 -0.84 -16.68 -6.04
C MET A 96 -0.16 -16.04 -7.26
N GLN A 97 0.76 -15.10 -7.05
CA GLN A 97 1.55 -14.50 -8.14
C GLN A 97 2.45 -15.53 -8.84
N ALA A 98 3.01 -16.50 -8.11
CA ALA A 98 3.80 -17.57 -8.71
C ALA A 98 2.93 -18.49 -9.58
N ILE A 99 1.73 -18.86 -9.11
CA ILE A 99 0.77 -19.67 -9.88
C ILE A 99 0.33 -18.93 -11.14
N MET A 100 -0.02 -17.64 -11.02
CA MET A 100 -0.44 -16.82 -12.15
C MET A 100 0.63 -16.76 -13.24
N ARG A 101 1.91 -16.59 -12.86
CA ARG A 101 3.02 -16.60 -13.82
C ARG A 101 3.17 -17.92 -14.57
N HIS A 102 2.96 -19.05 -13.90
CA HIS A 102 3.01 -20.36 -14.58
C HIS A 102 1.89 -20.49 -15.62
N ILE A 103 0.69 -19.97 -15.32
CA ILE A 103 -0.45 -20.03 -16.26
C ILE A 103 -0.23 -19.13 -17.49
N GLU A 104 0.47 -17.99 -17.33
CA GLU A 104 0.75 -17.06 -18.43
C GLU A 104 1.92 -17.49 -19.33
N GLU A 105 2.76 -18.41 -18.87
CA GLU A 105 3.91 -18.95 -19.62
C GLU A 105 3.53 -20.17 -20.49
N ASP A 106 2.37 -20.80 -20.24
CA ASP A 106 1.76 -21.88 -21.02
C ASP A 106 0.83 -21.34 -22.14
#